data_AF-A0A957YTY4-F1
#
_entry.id   AF-A0A957YTY4-F1
#
_cell.length_a   1.000
_cell.length_b   1.000
_cell.length_c   1.000
_cell.angle_alpha   90.00
_cell.angle_beta   90.00
_cell.angle_gamma   90.00
#
_symmetry.space_group_name_H-M   'P 1'
#
loop_
_entity.id
_entity.type
_entity.pdbx_description
1 polymer ?
#
loop_
_entity_poly.entity_id
_entity_poly.type
_entity_poly.pdbx_seq_one_letter_code
_entity_poly.pdbx_strand_id
1 'polypeptide(L)'
;MQLINRPYRLMTTAALLLVGLIVSLFVFAVFHQTSYARALTEEAAAPATAVTTVIYVDHAAPGPTHDGASWDTAYVTVQEALAVATAGSEIWVAAGVYYPDEGGSYSNNDINASFALKNNVALYGGFAAFESVREDRDWLQNLTVLSGDLEQNDNPDTGAIKSSPSATALVGSNAYQVVTALNVDDTAILDGFVVTGGKSNGTYVLPCSTACGAGINLNTSSPTLRNLTIAGNFAKYHGAAIAAIDATIDLEDSVIRANYAENSGGAVYLRKSGGTIQDVVFSGNRSTNRGGALYVFLVTDPLALTNVTINGNRASHEGGGIYNVQSTFSLDNSIVWNNEANFYKEIRNENSVTNISYSTVKDAYAGGTWDSNLGTDGGNNLESNPLFANDLSPLSAPTLNGDQRLQSLSPAADAGDNSANTSNSDAVNGGRIKGAAIDMGAYESAHVAQLSITKTVAPTVIEYGEAITYTVVLNNSGSAYAYGATLTDSLPADVAFAGWLQQPSGAAYQSGPHAITWTGTVTAAQTQTFTFMATHTGGPDEVITNTVSYGHITSSDSAQEAFTVLPLPTVDLADVTVDEATASATLTVSLSATT
;
A
#
# COMPACT_ATOMS: atom_id res chain seq x y z
N MET A 1 -53.63 -7.29 75.11
CA MET A 1 -54.07 -8.57 75.70
C MET A 1 -54.31 -9.53 74.55
N GLN A 2 -53.52 -10.61 74.50
CA GLN A 2 -53.63 -11.81 73.65
C GLN A 2 -53.35 -11.66 72.13
N LEU A 3 -52.27 -12.25 71.59
CA LEU A 3 -51.99 -13.70 71.31
C LEU A 3 -52.93 -14.19 70.16
N ILE A 4 -52.56 -14.78 69.00
CA ILE A 4 -51.40 -15.58 68.55
C ILE A 4 -51.46 -15.76 66.98
N ASN A 5 -50.27 -15.74 66.35
CA ASN A 5 -49.73 -16.42 65.14
C ASN A 5 -50.42 -16.52 63.73
N ARG A 6 -49.78 -15.79 62.80
CA ARG A 6 -49.28 -16.07 61.41
C ARG A 6 -49.09 -17.57 60.99
N PRO A 7 -48.74 -17.89 59.70
CA PRO A 7 -49.11 -17.31 58.39
C PRO A 7 -49.39 -18.37 57.27
N TYR A 8 -50.23 -18.08 56.27
CA TYR A 8 -50.24 -18.75 54.95
C TYR A 8 -49.98 -17.71 53.84
N ARG A 9 -48.72 -17.36 53.63
CA ARG A 9 -48.23 -16.59 52.47
C ARG A 9 -46.85 -17.11 52.08
N LEU A 10 -46.77 -18.33 51.52
CA LEU A 10 -45.52 -18.82 50.92
C LEU A 10 -45.71 -20.01 49.95
N MET A 11 -46.81 -20.04 49.19
CA MET A 11 -47.06 -21.15 48.23
C MET A 11 -47.50 -20.72 46.81
N THR A 12 -47.32 -19.47 46.40
CA THR A 12 -47.68 -19.03 45.03
C THR A 12 -46.51 -18.55 44.16
N THR A 13 -45.30 -18.46 44.69
CA THR A 13 -44.09 -18.12 43.90
C THR A 13 -43.21 -19.33 43.53
N ALA A 14 -43.31 -20.46 44.24
CA ALA A 14 -42.57 -21.67 43.91
C ALA A 14 -43.19 -22.47 42.73
N ALA A 15 -44.50 -22.37 42.52
CA ALA A 15 -45.20 -23.08 41.45
C ALA A 15 -45.00 -22.42 40.05
N LEU A 16 -44.81 -21.09 39.99
CA LEU A 16 -44.56 -20.40 38.71
C LEU A 16 -43.10 -20.56 38.22
N LEU A 17 -42.13 -20.66 39.14
CA LEU A 17 -40.72 -20.91 38.79
C LEU A 17 -40.47 -22.35 38.32
N LEU A 18 -41.24 -23.32 38.80
CA LEU A 18 -41.11 -24.72 38.39
C LEU A 18 -41.67 -24.98 36.98
N VAL A 19 -42.76 -24.29 36.59
CA VAL A 19 -43.33 -24.39 35.23
C VAL A 19 -42.44 -23.69 34.19
N GLY A 20 -41.80 -22.57 34.56
CA GLY A 20 -40.82 -21.89 33.68
C GLY A 20 -39.55 -22.71 33.44
N LEU A 21 -39.06 -23.43 34.46
CA LEU A 21 -37.86 -24.28 34.32
C LEU A 21 -38.14 -25.55 33.50
N ILE A 22 -39.34 -26.13 33.60
CA ILE A 22 -39.72 -27.35 32.86
C ILE A 22 -39.97 -27.05 31.37
N VAL A 23 -40.51 -25.88 31.03
CA VAL A 23 -40.68 -25.46 29.61
C VAL A 23 -39.32 -25.11 28.98
N SER A 24 -38.39 -24.52 29.73
CA SER A 24 -37.04 -24.21 29.21
C SER A 24 -36.15 -25.45 29.03
N LEU A 25 -36.33 -26.49 29.85
CA LEU A 25 -35.64 -27.78 29.70
C LEU A 25 -36.24 -28.67 28.59
N PHE A 26 -37.53 -28.54 28.25
CA PHE A 26 -38.13 -29.24 27.11
C PHE A 26 -37.81 -28.60 25.76
N VAL A 27 -37.68 -27.27 25.69
CA VAL A 27 -37.25 -26.59 24.45
C VAL A 27 -35.78 -26.86 24.15
N PHE A 28 -34.91 -27.00 25.17
CA PHE A 28 -33.51 -27.40 24.96
C PHE A 28 -33.34 -28.88 24.56
N ALA A 29 -34.20 -29.78 25.05
CA ALA A 29 -34.12 -31.22 24.74
C ALA A 29 -34.70 -31.58 23.35
N VAL A 30 -35.68 -30.83 22.83
CA VAL A 30 -36.26 -31.09 21.50
C VAL A 30 -35.40 -30.50 20.37
N PHE A 31 -34.65 -29.41 20.60
CA PHE A 31 -33.67 -28.89 19.63
C PHE A 31 -32.35 -29.67 19.57
N HIS A 32 -32.05 -30.50 20.58
CA HIS A 32 -30.87 -31.39 20.59
C HIS A 32 -31.16 -32.82 20.11
N GLN A 33 -32.42 -33.19 19.80
CA GLN A 33 -32.76 -34.52 19.25
C GLN A 33 -33.20 -34.52 17.78
N THR A 34 -33.49 -33.37 17.17
CA THR A 34 -33.67 -33.27 15.71
C THR A 34 -32.39 -32.90 14.95
N SER A 35 -31.30 -32.60 15.67
CA SER A 35 -29.97 -32.27 15.13
C SER A 35 -28.98 -33.46 15.17
N TYR A 36 -29.35 -34.59 15.79
CA TYR A 36 -28.51 -35.81 15.83
C TYR A 36 -29.09 -37.02 15.06
N ALA A 37 -30.34 -36.97 14.59
CA ALA A 37 -30.98 -38.08 13.87
C ALA A 37 -31.07 -37.88 12.34
N ARG A 38 -30.41 -36.85 11.80
CA ARG A 38 -30.23 -36.65 10.35
C ARG A 38 -28.75 -36.61 9.91
N ALA A 39 -27.86 -37.00 10.81
CA ALA A 39 -26.41 -37.04 10.61
C ALA A 39 -25.85 -38.48 10.61
N LEU A 40 -26.69 -39.51 10.38
CA LEU A 40 -26.27 -40.92 10.36
C LEU A 40 -26.83 -41.76 9.20
N THR A 41 -27.18 -41.13 8.06
CA THR A 41 -27.33 -41.85 6.77
C THR A 41 -26.85 -41.03 5.56
N GLU A 42 -25.94 -40.09 5.78
CA GLU A 42 -25.03 -39.64 4.75
C GLU A 42 -23.71 -39.48 5.48
N GLU A 43 -22.89 -40.55 5.45
CA GLU A 43 -21.46 -40.37 5.53
C GLU A 43 -21.10 -39.51 4.31
N ALA A 44 -21.28 -38.20 4.47
CA ALA A 44 -20.67 -37.24 3.58
C ALA A 44 -19.19 -37.58 3.69
N ALA A 45 -18.69 -38.24 2.65
CA ALA A 45 -17.28 -38.43 2.46
C ALA A 45 -16.63 -37.11 2.85
N ALA A 46 -15.66 -37.13 3.77
CA ALA A 46 -14.76 -36.00 3.95
C ALA A 46 -14.44 -35.48 2.54
N PRO A 47 -14.58 -34.16 2.26
CA PRO A 47 -14.37 -33.67 0.90
C PRO A 47 -13.05 -34.29 0.46
N ALA A 48 -13.12 -35.17 -0.53
CA ALA A 48 -11.92 -35.82 -1.03
C ALA A 48 -10.97 -34.66 -1.31
N THR A 49 -9.79 -34.67 -0.69
CA THR A 49 -8.73 -33.75 -1.07
C THR A 49 -8.64 -33.89 -2.58
N ALA A 50 -9.16 -32.89 -3.31
CA ALA A 50 -9.14 -32.91 -4.76
C ALA A 50 -7.66 -33.05 -5.09
N VAL A 51 -7.28 -34.17 -5.69
CA VAL A 51 -5.90 -34.39 -6.09
C VAL A 51 -5.66 -33.38 -7.20
N THR A 52 -5.00 -32.27 -6.86
CA THR A 52 -4.55 -31.29 -7.83
C THR A 52 -3.67 -32.01 -8.83
N THR A 53 -4.11 -32.05 -10.08
CA THR A 53 -3.34 -32.67 -11.15
C THR A 53 -2.36 -31.62 -11.67
N VAL A 54 -1.07 -31.81 -11.38
CA VAL A 54 -0.02 -30.94 -11.92
C VAL A 54 0.35 -31.42 -13.32
N ILE A 55 0.36 -30.48 -14.27
CA ILE A 55 0.76 -30.68 -15.66
C ILE A 55 2.00 -29.81 -15.91
N TYR A 56 3.10 -30.43 -16.30
CA TYR A 56 4.37 -29.74 -16.51
C TYR A 56 4.52 -29.29 -17.98
N VAL A 57 5.01 -28.07 -18.18
CA VAL A 57 5.32 -27.49 -19.49
C VAL A 57 6.75 -26.96 -19.49
N ASP A 58 7.56 -27.41 -20.43
CA ASP A 58 8.93 -26.94 -20.66
C ASP A 58 9.24 -27.06 -22.16
N HIS A 59 9.43 -25.93 -22.84
CA HIS A 59 9.78 -25.92 -24.27
C HIS A 59 11.14 -26.60 -24.56
N ALA A 60 11.95 -26.82 -23.53
CA ALA A 60 13.25 -27.49 -23.56
C ALA A 60 13.23 -28.89 -22.94
N ALA A 61 12.04 -29.47 -22.69
CA ALA A 61 11.88 -30.78 -22.07
C ALA A 61 12.76 -31.85 -22.77
N PRO A 62 13.55 -32.64 -22.02
CA PRO A 62 14.54 -33.54 -22.61
C PRO A 62 13.99 -34.90 -23.04
N GLY A 63 12.85 -35.34 -22.48
CA GLY A 63 12.29 -36.67 -22.68
C GLY A 63 11.42 -36.80 -23.94
N PRO A 64 11.34 -37.99 -24.57
CA PRO A 64 10.69 -38.14 -25.87
C PRO A 64 9.15 -38.20 -25.83
N THR A 65 8.55 -38.43 -24.66
CA THR A 65 7.12 -38.75 -24.52
C THR A 65 6.23 -37.51 -24.45
N HIS A 66 6.73 -36.40 -23.89
CA HIS A 66 6.03 -35.11 -23.71
C HIS A 66 4.56 -35.26 -23.29
N ASP A 67 4.30 -35.98 -22.19
CA ASP A 67 2.96 -36.25 -21.66
C ASP A 67 2.55 -35.35 -20.48
N GLY A 68 3.42 -34.42 -20.08
CA GLY A 68 3.16 -33.46 -19.02
C GLY A 68 3.22 -34.04 -17.61
N ALA A 69 3.68 -35.28 -17.41
CA ALA A 69 3.64 -35.96 -16.11
C ALA A 69 4.80 -35.59 -15.16
N SER A 70 5.90 -35.06 -15.69
CA SER A 70 7.07 -34.57 -14.95
C SER A 70 7.82 -33.52 -15.75
N TRP A 71 8.79 -32.82 -15.15
CA TRP A 71 9.70 -31.94 -15.90
C TRP A 71 10.44 -32.65 -17.04
N ASP A 72 10.90 -33.89 -16.83
CA ASP A 72 11.58 -34.69 -17.88
C ASP A 72 10.66 -35.00 -19.07
N THR A 73 9.36 -35.12 -18.84
CA THR A 73 8.35 -35.52 -19.84
C THR A 73 7.32 -34.41 -20.06
N ALA A 74 7.67 -33.16 -19.76
CA ALA A 74 6.79 -32.03 -19.84
C ALA A 74 6.27 -31.83 -21.29
N TYR A 75 5.08 -31.24 -21.42
CA TYR A 75 4.65 -30.74 -22.73
C TYR A 75 5.59 -29.63 -23.19
N VAL A 76 5.87 -29.56 -24.49
CA VAL A 76 6.76 -28.52 -25.06
C VAL A 76 6.02 -27.23 -25.37
N THR A 77 4.68 -27.25 -25.38
CA THR A 77 3.86 -26.05 -25.56
C THR A 77 2.76 -25.98 -24.49
N VAL A 78 2.33 -24.75 -24.18
CA VAL A 78 1.25 -24.53 -23.21
C VAL A 78 -0.10 -25.00 -23.77
N GLN A 79 -0.26 -24.98 -25.10
CA GLN A 79 -1.47 -25.37 -25.82
C GLN A 79 -1.81 -26.84 -25.58
N GLU A 80 -0.80 -27.71 -25.60
CA GLU A 80 -0.98 -29.14 -25.36
C GLU A 80 -1.41 -29.40 -23.91
N ALA A 81 -0.77 -28.74 -22.94
CA ALA A 81 -1.17 -28.80 -21.54
C ALA A 81 -2.58 -28.25 -21.31
N LEU A 82 -2.90 -27.10 -21.90
CA LEU A 82 -4.25 -26.53 -21.86
C LEU A 82 -5.26 -27.49 -22.47
N ALA A 83 -4.96 -28.15 -23.58
CA ALA A 83 -5.88 -29.07 -24.25
C ALA A 83 -6.28 -30.26 -23.37
N VAL A 84 -5.37 -30.76 -22.53
CA VAL A 84 -5.62 -31.91 -21.64
C VAL A 84 -6.05 -31.50 -20.22
N ALA A 85 -5.84 -30.25 -19.81
CA ALA A 85 -6.21 -29.77 -18.49
C ALA A 85 -7.71 -29.93 -18.19
N THR A 86 -8.01 -30.37 -16.98
CA THR A 86 -9.37 -30.59 -16.47
C THR A 86 -9.59 -29.75 -15.21
N ALA A 87 -10.83 -29.71 -14.71
CA ALA A 87 -11.13 -28.95 -13.50
C ALA A 87 -10.29 -29.45 -12.31
N GLY A 88 -9.60 -28.53 -11.63
CA GLY A 88 -8.64 -28.79 -10.57
C GLY A 88 -7.18 -28.96 -11.06
N SER A 89 -6.90 -28.82 -12.36
CA SER A 89 -5.53 -28.88 -12.89
C SER A 89 -4.72 -27.62 -12.56
N GLU A 90 -3.46 -27.82 -12.22
CA GLU A 90 -2.43 -26.77 -12.21
C GLU A 90 -1.46 -27.03 -13.37
N ILE A 91 -1.24 -26.03 -14.21
CA ILE A 91 -0.24 -26.07 -15.27
C ILE A 91 0.98 -25.29 -14.81
N TRP A 92 2.09 -25.97 -14.62
CA TRP A 92 3.36 -25.38 -14.20
C TRP A 92 4.27 -25.22 -15.41
N VAL A 93 4.64 -23.98 -15.70
CA VAL A 93 5.35 -23.61 -16.93
C VAL A 93 6.75 -23.11 -16.61
N ALA A 94 7.76 -23.82 -17.13
CA ALA A 94 9.16 -23.47 -17.00
C ALA A 94 9.51 -22.14 -17.70
N ALA A 95 10.58 -21.49 -17.26
CA ALA A 95 11.15 -20.31 -17.89
C ALA A 95 11.36 -20.54 -19.39
N GLY A 96 11.05 -19.52 -20.20
CA GLY A 96 11.09 -19.65 -21.65
C GLY A 96 10.06 -18.77 -22.33
N VAL A 97 10.01 -18.83 -23.67
CA VAL A 97 9.07 -18.09 -24.50
C VAL A 97 8.13 -19.07 -25.18
N TYR A 98 6.83 -18.85 -25.01
CA TYR A 98 5.76 -19.69 -25.53
C TYR A 98 4.87 -18.88 -26.46
N TYR A 99 4.44 -19.50 -27.55
CA TYR A 99 3.66 -18.88 -28.62
C TYR A 99 2.29 -19.58 -28.75
N PRO A 100 1.19 -18.83 -28.91
CA PRO A 100 -0.13 -19.38 -28.75
C PRO A 100 -0.59 -20.32 -29.88
N ASP A 101 0.12 -20.32 -31.02
CA ASP A 101 -0.14 -21.12 -32.21
C ASP A 101 0.72 -22.39 -32.30
N GLU A 102 1.59 -22.64 -31.30
CA GLU A 102 2.49 -23.79 -31.28
C GLU A 102 1.87 -25.02 -30.58
N GLY A 103 2.08 -26.19 -31.19
CA GLY A 103 1.66 -27.51 -30.66
C GLY A 103 0.41 -28.10 -31.32
N GLY A 104 0.19 -29.41 -31.11
CA GLY A 104 -1.04 -30.11 -31.51
C GLY A 104 -1.55 -29.87 -32.95
N SER A 105 -2.81 -29.44 -33.07
CA SER A 105 -3.53 -29.19 -34.35
C SER A 105 -3.64 -27.71 -34.72
N TYR A 106 -2.87 -26.83 -34.07
CA TYR A 106 -2.92 -25.40 -34.33
C TYR A 106 -2.29 -25.05 -35.68
N SER A 107 -2.82 -24.02 -36.34
CA SER A 107 -2.29 -23.54 -37.61
C SER A 107 -1.16 -22.55 -37.33
N ASN A 108 0.03 -22.84 -37.83
CA ASN A 108 1.19 -21.96 -37.71
C ASN A 108 0.88 -20.55 -38.25
N ASN A 109 1.28 -19.52 -37.52
CA ASN A 109 1.02 -18.10 -37.75
C ASN A 109 -0.47 -17.72 -37.77
N ASP A 110 -1.33 -18.45 -37.05
CA ASP A 110 -2.73 -18.06 -36.88
C ASP A 110 -2.85 -16.89 -35.90
N ILE A 111 -3.10 -15.70 -36.45
CA ILE A 111 -3.32 -14.46 -35.70
C ILE A 111 -4.49 -14.52 -34.70
N ASN A 112 -5.36 -15.52 -34.78
CA ASN A 112 -6.46 -15.73 -33.83
C ASN A 112 -6.08 -16.69 -32.70
N ALA A 113 -4.91 -17.30 -32.74
CA ALA A 113 -4.43 -18.15 -31.66
C ALA A 113 -4.23 -17.34 -30.38
N SER A 114 -4.60 -17.93 -29.24
CA SER A 114 -4.40 -17.34 -27.91
C SER A 114 -4.25 -18.43 -26.85
N PHE A 115 -3.63 -18.09 -25.72
CA PHE A 115 -3.71 -18.90 -24.50
C PHE A 115 -5.08 -18.64 -23.84
N ALA A 116 -6.04 -19.54 -24.08
CA ALA A 116 -7.38 -19.43 -23.54
C ALA A 116 -7.47 -19.97 -22.11
N LEU A 117 -7.82 -19.10 -21.15
CA LEU A 117 -8.04 -19.49 -19.76
C LEU A 117 -9.29 -20.36 -19.62
N LYS A 118 -9.34 -21.20 -18.57
CA LYS A 118 -10.43 -22.16 -18.32
C LYS A 118 -10.83 -22.13 -16.84
N ASN A 119 -12.13 -22.30 -16.56
CA ASN A 119 -12.60 -22.45 -15.19
C ASN A 119 -11.93 -23.66 -14.53
N ASN A 120 -11.55 -23.47 -13.27
CA ASN A 120 -10.90 -24.45 -12.41
C ASN A 120 -9.55 -24.92 -12.97
N VAL A 121 -8.88 -24.11 -13.78
CA VAL A 121 -7.51 -24.38 -14.26
C VAL A 121 -6.64 -23.19 -13.89
N ALA A 122 -5.52 -23.48 -13.23
CA ALA A 122 -4.54 -22.48 -12.86
C ALA A 122 -3.28 -22.61 -13.72
N LEU A 123 -2.84 -21.51 -14.31
CA LEU A 123 -1.55 -21.41 -15.01
C LEU A 123 -0.56 -20.69 -14.10
N TYR A 124 0.58 -21.33 -13.84
CA TYR A 124 1.67 -20.81 -13.03
C TYR A 124 2.98 -20.76 -13.83
N GLY A 125 3.55 -19.57 -13.97
CA GLY A 125 4.90 -19.34 -14.47
C GLY A 125 5.91 -19.15 -13.34
N GLY A 126 7.19 -19.13 -13.68
CA GLY A 126 8.29 -18.91 -12.72
C GLY A 126 9.09 -20.14 -12.33
N PHE A 127 8.97 -21.25 -13.05
CA PHE A 127 9.68 -22.49 -12.74
C PHE A 127 11.01 -22.60 -13.48
N ALA A 128 12.02 -23.19 -12.85
CA ALA A 128 13.32 -23.53 -13.42
C ALA A 128 13.40 -25.00 -13.89
N ALA A 129 12.24 -25.68 -13.96
CA ALA A 129 12.07 -27.05 -14.42
C ALA A 129 12.69 -28.13 -13.50
N PHE A 130 12.72 -27.89 -12.19
CA PHE A 130 13.16 -28.90 -11.21
C PHE A 130 12.36 -28.88 -9.90
N GLU A 131 11.45 -27.93 -9.73
CA GLU A 131 10.66 -27.73 -8.53
C GLU A 131 9.69 -28.89 -8.29
N SER A 132 9.49 -29.22 -7.01
CA SER A 132 8.55 -30.27 -6.58
C SER A 132 7.30 -29.73 -5.91
N VAL A 133 7.29 -28.44 -5.55
CA VAL A 133 6.15 -27.72 -4.97
C VAL A 133 6.02 -26.36 -5.68
N ARG A 134 4.79 -25.84 -5.78
CA ARG A 134 4.50 -24.59 -6.50
C ARG A 134 5.20 -23.40 -5.86
N GLU A 135 5.29 -23.38 -4.53
CA GLU A 135 5.83 -22.28 -3.75
C GLU A 135 7.35 -22.08 -3.94
N ASP A 136 8.06 -23.05 -4.53
CA ASP A 136 9.49 -22.95 -4.85
C ASP A 136 9.77 -22.11 -6.11
N ARG A 137 8.74 -21.76 -6.89
CA ARG A 137 8.88 -20.98 -8.13
C ARG A 137 9.33 -19.54 -7.84
N ASP A 138 10.10 -18.97 -8.74
CA ASP A 138 10.56 -17.57 -8.70
C ASP A 138 10.29 -16.92 -10.06
N TRP A 139 9.14 -16.24 -10.18
CA TRP A 139 8.72 -15.59 -11.42
C TRP A 139 9.53 -14.34 -11.78
N LEU A 140 10.39 -13.83 -10.87
CA LEU A 140 11.29 -12.72 -11.16
C LEU A 140 12.60 -13.20 -11.78
N GLN A 141 13.09 -14.38 -11.39
CA GLN A 141 14.30 -14.99 -11.96
C GLN A 141 14.00 -15.87 -13.17
N ASN A 142 12.95 -16.67 -13.10
CA ASN A 142 12.60 -17.67 -14.11
C ASN A 142 11.50 -17.12 -15.02
N LEU A 143 11.82 -16.14 -15.85
CA LEU A 143 10.84 -15.46 -16.69
C LEU A 143 10.13 -16.44 -17.63
N THR A 144 8.82 -16.58 -17.44
CA THR A 144 7.93 -17.33 -18.32
C THR A 144 7.14 -16.35 -19.19
N VAL A 145 7.41 -16.34 -20.48
CA VAL A 145 6.89 -15.35 -21.43
C VAL A 145 5.83 -15.97 -22.33
N LEU A 146 4.62 -15.42 -22.30
CA LEU A 146 3.58 -15.64 -23.30
C LEU A 146 3.71 -14.55 -24.37
N SER A 147 4.10 -14.94 -25.58
CA SER A 147 4.40 -14.01 -26.68
C SER A 147 3.40 -14.13 -27.81
N GLY A 148 2.90 -12.99 -28.28
CA GLY A 148 2.09 -12.89 -29.49
C GLY A 148 2.89 -12.80 -30.78
N ASP A 149 4.23 -12.79 -30.76
CA ASP A 149 5.10 -12.74 -31.95
C ASP A 149 5.22 -14.11 -32.63
N LEU A 150 4.21 -14.49 -33.42
CA LEU A 150 4.05 -15.84 -33.98
C LEU A 150 5.18 -16.21 -34.94
N GLU A 151 5.66 -15.23 -35.71
CA GLU A 151 6.77 -15.41 -36.65
C GLU A 151 8.16 -15.24 -36.00
N GLN A 152 8.22 -14.88 -34.72
CA GLN A 152 9.45 -14.69 -33.95
C GLN A 152 10.41 -13.69 -34.60
N ASN A 153 9.87 -12.66 -35.22
CA ASN A 153 10.60 -11.77 -36.13
C ASN A 153 10.66 -10.30 -35.66
N ASP A 154 10.09 -9.99 -34.50
CA ASP A 154 10.05 -8.65 -33.94
C ASP A 154 11.28 -8.35 -33.08
N ASN A 155 12.39 -7.91 -33.71
CA ASN A 155 13.63 -7.53 -33.04
C ASN A 155 13.90 -6.01 -33.06
N PRO A 156 14.64 -5.44 -32.08
CA PRO A 156 15.27 -6.11 -30.93
C PRO A 156 14.41 -6.10 -29.65
N ASP A 157 14.47 -7.22 -28.93
CA ASP A 157 13.83 -7.40 -27.62
C ASP A 157 14.78 -7.14 -26.44
N THR A 158 14.21 -6.78 -25.29
CA THR A 158 14.91 -6.86 -24.00
C THR A 158 14.41 -8.10 -23.28
N GLY A 159 15.15 -9.21 -23.35
CA GLY A 159 14.74 -10.47 -22.71
C GLY A 159 13.40 -11.02 -23.23
N ALA A 160 13.18 -10.96 -24.55
CA ALA A 160 11.92 -11.31 -25.24
C ALA A 160 10.71 -10.40 -24.96
N ILE A 161 10.88 -9.29 -24.23
CA ILE A 161 9.83 -8.28 -24.00
C ILE A 161 9.91 -7.17 -25.05
N LYS A 162 8.77 -6.86 -25.71
CA LYS A 162 8.71 -5.81 -26.73
C LYS A 162 8.75 -4.43 -26.06
N SER A 163 9.67 -3.57 -26.50
CA SER A 163 10.00 -2.32 -25.78
C SER A 163 9.39 -1.05 -26.39
N SER A 164 8.90 -1.13 -27.62
CA SER A 164 8.32 0.00 -28.37
C SER A 164 7.25 -0.49 -29.36
N PRO A 165 6.13 -1.05 -28.86
CA PRO A 165 5.12 -1.63 -29.73
C PRO A 165 4.45 -0.55 -30.57
N SER A 166 4.21 -0.85 -31.84
CA SER A 166 3.39 -0.07 -32.76
C SER A 166 2.93 -0.95 -33.90
N ALA A 167 1.96 -0.50 -34.69
CA ALA A 167 1.49 -1.22 -35.87
C ALA A 167 2.63 -1.59 -36.86
N THR A 168 3.70 -0.79 -36.89
CA THR A 168 4.87 -0.97 -37.75
C THR A 168 6.07 -1.63 -37.07
N ALA A 169 6.13 -1.61 -35.74
CA ALA A 169 7.23 -2.21 -34.98
C ALA A 169 6.99 -3.68 -34.67
N LEU A 170 5.71 -4.09 -34.57
CA LEU A 170 5.31 -5.50 -34.59
C LEU A 170 5.05 -5.87 -36.06
N VAL A 171 5.93 -6.64 -36.65
CA VAL A 171 6.03 -7.00 -38.07
C VAL A 171 5.40 -8.38 -38.30
N GLY A 172 4.86 -8.60 -39.49
CA GLY A 172 4.25 -9.88 -39.82
C GLY A 172 2.99 -10.18 -38.99
N SER A 173 2.87 -11.44 -38.60
CA SER A 173 1.74 -12.07 -37.94
C SER A 173 1.99 -12.10 -36.45
N ASN A 174 1.18 -11.33 -35.73
CA ASN A 174 1.12 -11.40 -34.28
C ASN A 174 -0.30 -11.81 -33.86
N ALA A 175 -0.41 -12.52 -32.73
CA ALA A 175 -1.70 -12.81 -32.11
C ALA A 175 -2.48 -11.51 -31.87
N TYR A 176 -3.77 -11.49 -32.19
CA TYR A 176 -4.64 -10.40 -31.81
C TYR A 176 -4.66 -10.21 -30.30
N GLN A 177 -4.82 -11.32 -29.58
CA GLN A 177 -4.74 -11.41 -28.12
C GLN A 177 -3.76 -12.50 -27.74
N VAL A 178 -2.82 -12.20 -26.86
CA VAL A 178 -1.94 -13.24 -26.32
C VAL A 178 -2.74 -14.18 -25.41
N VAL A 179 -3.54 -13.62 -24.50
CA VAL A 179 -4.37 -14.36 -23.54
C VAL A 179 -5.84 -13.98 -23.70
N THR A 180 -6.73 -14.96 -23.68
CA THR A 180 -8.18 -14.73 -23.69
C THR A 180 -8.87 -15.37 -22.50
N ALA A 181 -9.82 -14.64 -21.91
CA ALA A 181 -10.65 -15.10 -20.81
C ALA A 181 -12.11 -14.79 -21.16
N LEU A 182 -12.79 -15.78 -21.76
CA LEU A 182 -14.14 -15.64 -22.28
C LEU A 182 -15.10 -16.50 -21.46
N ASN A 183 -16.03 -15.86 -20.73
CA ASN A 183 -17.00 -16.57 -19.88
C ASN A 183 -16.34 -17.46 -18.81
N VAL A 184 -15.20 -17.03 -18.27
CA VAL A 184 -14.51 -17.71 -17.18
C VAL A 184 -14.72 -16.99 -15.85
N ASP A 185 -14.73 -17.73 -14.75
CA ASP A 185 -14.86 -17.19 -13.40
C ASP A 185 -13.49 -17.07 -12.68
N ASP A 186 -13.50 -16.72 -11.41
CA ASP A 186 -12.31 -16.51 -10.54
C ASP A 186 -11.48 -17.77 -10.32
N THR A 187 -12.00 -18.94 -10.69
CA THR A 187 -11.25 -20.19 -10.63
C THR A 187 -10.27 -20.36 -11.80
N ALA A 188 -10.34 -19.49 -12.81
CA ALA A 188 -9.33 -19.38 -13.86
C ALA A 188 -8.21 -18.45 -13.38
N ILE A 189 -7.01 -19.00 -13.19
CA ILE A 189 -5.87 -18.27 -12.61
C ILE A 189 -4.75 -18.12 -13.64
N LEU A 190 -4.22 -16.89 -13.77
CA LEU A 190 -2.97 -16.61 -14.47
C LEU A 190 -1.99 -15.94 -13.51
N ASP A 191 -0.88 -16.61 -13.22
CA ASP A 191 0.06 -16.18 -12.18
C ASP A 191 1.53 -16.33 -12.63
N GLY A 192 2.30 -15.25 -12.56
CA GLY A 192 3.76 -15.31 -12.71
C GLY A 192 4.24 -15.30 -14.17
N PHE A 193 3.49 -14.66 -15.07
CA PHE A 193 3.81 -14.59 -16.49
C PHE A 193 4.17 -13.18 -16.96
N VAL A 194 5.03 -13.13 -17.97
CA VAL A 194 5.16 -11.97 -18.85
C VAL A 194 4.22 -12.14 -20.04
N VAL A 195 3.45 -11.11 -20.40
CA VAL A 195 2.52 -11.12 -21.55
C VAL A 195 2.91 -9.99 -22.52
N THR A 196 3.33 -10.35 -23.73
CA THR A 196 3.96 -9.41 -24.67
C THR A 196 3.67 -9.71 -26.15
N GLY A 197 3.85 -8.73 -27.02
CA GLY A 197 3.83 -8.92 -28.48
C GLY A 197 2.44 -9.13 -29.08
N GLY A 198 1.37 -8.91 -28.32
CA GLY A 198 0.01 -8.90 -28.85
C GLY A 198 -0.24 -7.70 -29.76
N LYS A 199 -1.00 -7.90 -30.84
CA LYS A 199 -1.32 -6.88 -31.85
C LYS A 199 -2.80 -6.90 -32.22
N SER A 200 -3.66 -6.33 -31.39
CA SER A 200 -5.09 -6.17 -31.68
C SER A 200 -5.35 -5.08 -32.73
N ASN A 201 -5.18 -5.41 -34.01
CA ASN A 201 -5.45 -4.50 -35.15
C ASN A 201 -6.64 -4.92 -36.02
N GLY A 202 -7.49 -5.81 -35.51
CA GLY A 202 -8.69 -6.28 -36.18
C GLY A 202 -9.77 -5.22 -36.38
N THR A 203 -10.92 -5.65 -36.89
CA THR A 203 -12.06 -4.75 -37.10
C THR A 203 -12.75 -4.47 -35.77
N TYR A 204 -13.15 -3.22 -35.53
CA TYR A 204 -13.93 -2.87 -34.36
C TYR A 204 -15.37 -3.38 -34.49
N VAL A 205 -15.72 -4.37 -33.66
CA VAL A 205 -17.06 -4.92 -33.50
C VAL A 205 -17.36 -4.94 -32.01
N LEU A 206 -18.60 -4.65 -31.60
CA LEU A 206 -19.00 -4.72 -30.19
C LEU A 206 -19.47 -6.14 -29.82
N PRO A 207 -19.07 -6.68 -28.64
CA PRO A 207 -18.04 -6.16 -27.74
C PRO A 207 -16.65 -6.24 -28.37
N CYS A 208 -15.76 -5.28 -28.03
CA CYS A 208 -14.44 -5.15 -28.67
C CYS A 208 -13.59 -6.42 -28.49
N SER A 209 -13.60 -7.30 -29.49
CA SER A 209 -12.84 -8.56 -29.50
C SER A 209 -11.44 -8.34 -30.07
N THR A 210 -11.20 -8.62 -31.35
CA THR A 210 -9.91 -8.56 -32.08
C THR A 210 -9.27 -7.17 -32.19
N ALA A 211 -9.94 -6.14 -31.66
CA ALA A 211 -9.53 -4.73 -31.74
C ALA A 211 -9.07 -4.16 -30.38
N CYS A 212 -9.20 -4.93 -29.29
CA CYS A 212 -8.86 -4.52 -27.94
C CYS A 212 -8.24 -5.67 -27.13
N GLY A 213 -7.52 -5.32 -26.06
CA GLY A 213 -6.98 -6.31 -25.11
C GLY A 213 -5.86 -7.14 -25.72
N ALA A 214 -4.89 -6.48 -26.35
CA ALA A 214 -3.87 -7.18 -27.13
C ALA A 214 -2.99 -8.11 -26.29
N GLY A 215 -2.67 -7.72 -25.05
CA GLY A 215 -2.12 -8.63 -24.06
C GLY A 215 -3.20 -9.63 -23.59
N ILE A 216 -4.19 -9.12 -22.85
CA ILE A 216 -5.24 -9.92 -22.23
C ILE A 216 -6.62 -9.34 -22.57
N ASN A 217 -7.54 -10.18 -23.03
CA ASN A 217 -8.94 -9.81 -23.27
C ASN A 217 -9.86 -10.56 -22.30
N LEU A 218 -10.55 -9.78 -21.46
CA LEU A 218 -11.56 -10.26 -20.51
C LEU A 218 -12.94 -9.88 -21.02
N ASN A 219 -13.79 -10.87 -21.28
CA ASN A 219 -15.14 -10.65 -21.76
C ASN A 219 -16.12 -11.55 -21.02
N THR A 220 -17.07 -10.91 -20.32
CA THR A 220 -18.05 -11.62 -19.49
C THR A 220 -17.36 -12.60 -18.53
N SER A 221 -16.24 -12.17 -17.92
CA SER A 221 -15.35 -13.05 -17.16
C SER A 221 -14.80 -12.38 -15.91
N SER A 222 -14.24 -13.16 -14.99
CA SER A 222 -13.66 -12.70 -13.74
C SER A 222 -12.43 -13.50 -13.30
N PRO A 223 -11.43 -13.75 -14.16
CA PRO A 223 -10.25 -14.55 -13.76
C PRO A 223 -9.39 -13.80 -12.73
N THR A 224 -8.67 -14.53 -11.89
CA THR A 224 -7.66 -13.98 -11.00
C THR A 224 -6.33 -13.80 -11.75
N LEU A 225 -5.82 -12.58 -11.77
CA LEU A 225 -4.59 -12.19 -12.46
C LEU A 225 -3.57 -11.67 -11.44
N ARG A 226 -2.40 -12.31 -11.34
CA ARG A 226 -1.41 -11.94 -10.32
C ARG A 226 0.03 -12.12 -10.78
N ASN A 227 0.96 -11.38 -10.19
CA ASN A 227 2.39 -11.50 -10.50
C ASN A 227 2.71 -11.37 -11.99
N LEU A 228 1.99 -10.49 -12.70
CA LEU A 228 2.12 -10.36 -14.15
C LEU A 228 3.02 -9.19 -14.53
N THR A 229 3.80 -9.36 -15.60
CA THR A 229 4.33 -8.23 -16.37
C THR A 229 3.64 -8.18 -17.73
N ILE A 230 2.76 -7.20 -17.93
CA ILE A 230 2.07 -7.03 -19.22
C ILE A 230 2.69 -5.84 -19.94
N ALA A 231 3.46 -6.13 -20.98
CA ALA A 231 4.25 -5.11 -21.64
C ALA A 231 4.41 -5.30 -23.12
N GLY A 232 4.62 -4.19 -23.84
CA GLY A 232 4.97 -4.29 -25.25
C GLY A 232 3.82 -4.75 -26.16
N ASN A 233 2.57 -4.49 -25.76
CA ASN A 233 1.41 -4.85 -26.54
C ASN A 233 0.85 -3.64 -27.31
N PHE A 234 0.24 -3.90 -28.46
CA PHE A 234 -0.35 -2.89 -29.33
C PHE A 234 -1.84 -3.15 -29.58
N ALA A 235 -2.68 -2.15 -29.31
CA ALA A 235 -4.09 -2.19 -29.73
C ALA A 235 -4.41 -0.99 -30.63
N LYS A 236 -5.12 -1.25 -31.72
CA LYS A 236 -5.63 -0.20 -32.59
C LYS A 236 -6.71 0.65 -31.91
N TYR A 237 -7.44 0.08 -30.95
CA TYR A 237 -8.51 0.80 -30.25
C TYR A 237 -8.21 0.93 -28.75
N HIS A 238 -8.56 -0.06 -27.94
CA HIS A 238 -8.57 0.13 -26.49
C HIS A 238 -7.80 -0.94 -25.74
N GLY A 239 -7.18 -0.53 -24.63
CA GLY A 239 -6.60 -1.43 -23.65
C GLY A 239 -5.54 -2.33 -24.28
N ALA A 240 -4.38 -1.78 -24.63
CA ALA A 240 -3.35 -2.59 -25.29
C ALA A 240 -2.80 -3.69 -24.36
N ALA A 241 -2.71 -3.43 -23.05
CA ALA A 241 -2.40 -4.45 -22.07
C ALA A 241 -3.62 -5.31 -21.75
N ILE A 242 -4.70 -4.70 -21.25
CA ILE A 242 -5.91 -5.40 -20.84
C ILE A 242 -7.14 -4.65 -21.36
N ALA A 243 -8.10 -5.38 -21.93
CA ALA A 243 -9.45 -4.87 -22.12
C ALA A 243 -10.44 -5.75 -21.36
N ALA A 244 -11.18 -5.16 -20.42
CA ALA A 244 -12.21 -5.84 -19.64
C ALA A 244 -13.60 -5.29 -20.01
N ILE A 245 -14.44 -6.15 -20.57
CA ILE A 245 -15.73 -5.77 -21.13
C ILE A 245 -16.84 -6.61 -20.50
N ASP A 246 -17.75 -5.93 -19.80
CA ASP A 246 -18.84 -6.58 -19.06
C ASP A 246 -18.27 -7.68 -18.14
N ALA A 247 -17.14 -7.39 -17.48
CA ALA A 247 -16.28 -8.35 -16.76
C ALA A 247 -15.97 -7.87 -15.32
N THR A 248 -15.28 -8.67 -14.52
CA THR A 248 -14.67 -8.24 -13.27
C THR A 248 -13.15 -8.29 -13.42
N ILE A 249 -12.46 -7.18 -13.13
CA ILE A 249 -11.01 -7.17 -13.08
C ILE A 249 -10.56 -7.52 -11.66
N ASP A 250 -9.73 -8.54 -11.53
CA ASP A 250 -9.07 -8.93 -10.28
C ASP A 250 -7.57 -9.02 -10.59
N LEU A 251 -6.86 -7.91 -10.40
CA LEU A 251 -5.46 -7.75 -10.78
C LEU A 251 -4.61 -7.33 -9.58
N GLU A 252 -3.65 -8.18 -9.25
CA GLU A 252 -2.78 -8.01 -8.07
C GLU A 252 -1.29 -8.12 -8.43
N ASP A 253 -0.43 -7.47 -7.65
CA ASP A 253 1.03 -7.63 -7.66
C ASP A 253 1.66 -7.61 -9.06
N SER A 254 1.27 -6.64 -9.89
CA SER A 254 1.55 -6.67 -11.33
C SER A 254 2.15 -5.38 -11.86
N VAL A 255 2.88 -5.48 -12.97
CA VAL A 255 3.48 -4.34 -13.67
C VAL A 255 3.00 -4.27 -15.10
N ILE A 256 2.36 -3.15 -15.46
CA ILE A 256 1.82 -2.89 -16.78
C ILE A 256 2.55 -1.70 -17.41
N ARG A 257 3.34 -1.96 -18.46
CA ARG A 257 4.24 -0.94 -19.03
C ARG A 257 4.51 -1.04 -20.51
N ALA A 258 4.94 0.06 -21.13
CA ALA A 258 5.26 0.11 -22.55
C ALA A 258 4.13 -0.35 -23.50
N ASN A 259 2.87 -0.31 -23.08
CA ASN A 259 1.75 -0.68 -23.95
C ASN A 259 1.27 0.53 -24.75
N TYR A 260 0.79 0.29 -25.97
CA TYR A 260 0.38 1.35 -26.88
C TYR A 260 -1.00 1.11 -27.50
N ALA A 261 -1.94 2.01 -27.21
CA ALA A 261 -3.25 2.06 -27.84
C ALA A 261 -3.39 3.25 -28.81
N GLU A 262 -3.84 3.02 -30.05
CA GLU A 262 -4.15 4.09 -31.02
C GLU A 262 -5.50 4.78 -30.77
N ASN A 263 -6.22 4.41 -29.72
CA ASN A 263 -7.34 5.21 -29.22
C ASN A 263 -7.19 5.49 -27.73
N SER A 264 -7.76 4.66 -26.84
CA SER A 264 -7.85 5.03 -25.42
C SER A 264 -7.52 3.89 -24.47
N GLY A 265 -6.99 4.20 -23.29
CA GLY A 265 -6.51 3.21 -22.33
C GLY A 265 -5.24 2.57 -22.85
N GLY A 266 -4.14 3.33 -22.81
CA GLY A 266 -2.85 2.87 -23.35
C GLY A 266 -2.39 1.55 -22.73
N ALA A 267 -2.70 1.34 -21.44
CA ALA A 267 -2.62 0.05 -20.80
C ALA A 267 -3.99 -0.64 -20.72
N VAL A 268 -4.91 -0.10 -19.92
CA VAL A 268 -6.14 -0.79 -19.52
C VAL A 268 -7.38 -0.04 -19.96
N TYR A 269 -8.34 -0.80 -20.50
CA TYR A 269 -9.67 -0.33 -20.82
C TYR A 269 -10.71 -1.12 -20.04
N LEU A 270 -11.49 -0.43 -19.21
CA LEU A 270 -12.60 -1.00 -18.46
C LEU A 270 -13.91 -0.45 -19.02
N ARG A 271 -14.78 -1.35 -19.51
CA ARG A 271 -16.14 -1.01 -19.92
C ARG A 271 -17.15 -1.85 -19.18
N LYS A 272 -17.95 -1.21 -18.32
CA LYS A 272 -18.93 -1.89 -17.45
C LYS A 272 -18.29 -3.02 -16.66
N SER A 273 -17.10 -2.76 -16.14
CA SER A 273 -16.29 -3.75 -15.43
C SER A 273 -15.81 -3.17 -14.11
N GLY A 274 -16.34 -3.69 -13.00
CA GLY A 274 -15.87 -3.40 -11.64
C GLY A 274 -14.73 -4.34 -11.21
N GLY A 275 -14.41 -4.35 -9.92
CA GLY A 275 -13.43 -5.24 -9.31
C GLY A 275 -12.30 -4.52 -8.56
N THR A 276 -11.15 -5.15 -8.51
CA THR A 276 -9.97 -4.75 -7.71
C THR A 276 -8.72 -4.66 -8.58
N ILE A 277 -7.98 -3.57 -8.38
CA ILE A 277 -6.63 -3.39 -8.92
C ILE A 277 -5.75 -3.00 -7.73
N GLN A 278 -4.93 -3.93 -7.26
CA GLN A 278 -4.16 -3.77 -6.03
C GLN A 278 -2.68 -4.03 -6.26
N ASP A 279 -1.80 -3.19 -5.71
CA ASP A 279 -0.35 -3.38 -5.82
C ASP A 279 0.13 -3.44 -7.28
N VAL A 280 -0.39 -2.51 -8.10
CA VAL A 280 -0.12 -2.46 -9.55
C VAL A 280 0.65 -1.21 -9.94
N VAL A 281 1.67 -1.40 -10.78
CA VAL A 281 2.37 -0.30 -11.45
C VAL A 281 1.85 -0.14 -12.87
N PHE A 282 1.40 1.06 -13.22
CA PHE A 282 1.16 1.49 -14.60
C PHE A 282 2.20 2.51 -15.00
N SER A 283 3.15 2.12 -15.85
CA SER A 283 4.24 3.02 -16.24
C SER A 283 4.61 3.04 -17.71
N GLY A 284 4.93 4.21 -18.24
CA GLY A 284 5.40 4.32 -19.62
C GLY A 284 4.42 3.81 -20.68
N ASN A 285 3.10 3.83 -20.42
CA ASN A 285 2.08 3.44 -21.39
C ASN A 285 1.61 4.64 -22.20
N ARG A 286 1.14 4.37 -23.43
CA ARG A 286 0.76 5.41 -24.38
C ARG A 286 -0.64 5.17 -24.94
N SER A 287 -1.44 6.24 -25.02
CA SER A 287 -2.59 6.32 -25.90
C SER A 287 -2.51 7.56 -26.81
N THR A 288 -3.09 7.50 -28.01
CA THR A 288 -3.18 8.68 -28.89
C THR A 288 -4.41 9.54 -28.62
N ASN A 289 -5.32 9.11 -27.75
CA ASN A 289 -6.53 9.86 -27.39
C ASN A 289 -6.58 10.10 -25.88
N ARG A 290 -7.16 9.18 -25.10
CA ARG A 290 -7.50 9.41 -23.69
C ARG A 290 -7.01 8.28 -22.80
N GLY A 291 -6.63 8.60 -21.56
CA GLY A 291 -6.19 7.59 -20.59
C GLY A 291 -4.89 6.96 -21.06
N GLY A 292 -3.75 7.60 -20.77
CA GLY A 292 -2.45 7.04 -21.16
C GLY A 292 -2.18 5.71 -20.47
N ALA A 293 -2.62 5.58 -19.22
CA ALA A 293 -2.67 4.31 -18.50
C ALA A 293 -4.06 3.69 -18.58
N LEU A 294 -5.06 4.29 -17.92
CA LEU A 294 -6.39 3.71 -17.72
C LEU A 294 -7.48 4.54 -18.41
N TYR A 295 -8.42 3.84 -19.03
CA TYR A 295 -9.69 4.40 -19.50
C TYR A 295 -10.84 3.63 -18.87
N VAL A 296 -11.64 4.30 -18.04
CA VAL A 296 -12.73 3.71 -17.25
C VAL A 296 -14.07 4.26 -17.75
N PHE A 297 -14.96 3.38 -18.22
CA PHE A 297 -16.18 3.79 -18.91
C PHE A 297 -17.40 2.95 -18.54
N LEU A 298 -18.47 3.63 -18.13
CA LEU A 298 -19.75 3.02 -17.74
C LEU A 298 -19.59 1.95 -16.65
N VAL A 299 -18.63 2.10 -15.75
CA VAL A 299 -18.47 1.19 -14.60
C VAL A 299 -19.49 1.58 -13.53
N THR A 300 -20.47 0.71 -13.33
CA THR A 300 -21.54 0.86 -12.33
C THR A 300 -21.33 -0.02 -11.11
N ASP A 301 -20.58 -1.11 -11.26
CA ASP A 301 -20.19 -1.98 -10.16
C ASP A 301 -19.01 -1.36 -9.39
N PRO A 302 -18.81 -1.70 -8.10
CA PRO A 302 -17.69 -1.18 -7.34
C PRO A 302 -16.35 -1.46 -8.02
N LEU A 303 -15.51 -0.45 -8.12
CA LEU A 303 -14.13 -0.54 -8.58
C LEU A 303 -13.23 0.14 -7.56
N ALA A 304 -12.20 -0.57 -7.10
CA ALA A 304 -11.21 -0.08 -6.15
C ALA A 304 -9.80 -0.21 -6.73
N LEU A 305 -9.06 0.90 -6.71
CA LEU A 305 -7.63 0.94 -6.99
C LEU A 305 -6.92 1.24 -5.68
N THR A 306 -6.10 0.31 -5.20
CA THR A 306 -5.41 0.44 -3.91
C THR A 306 -3.93 0.15 -4.09
N ASN A 307 -3.06 0.96 -3.48
CA ASN A 307 -1.61 0.78 -3.62
C ASN A 307 -1.18 0.78 -5.09
N VAL A 308 -1.70 1.70 -5.91
CA VAL A 308 -1.40 1.75 -7.34
C VAL A 308 -0.42 2.89 -7.62
N THR A 309 0.58 2.65 -8.46
CA THR A 309 1.46 3.71 -8.97
C THR A 309 1.23 3.93 -10.46
N ILE A 310 0.80 5.14 -10.85
CA ILE A 310 0.56 5.56 -12.24
C ILE A 310 1.57 6.67 -12.57
N ASN A 311 2.64 6.31 -13.31
CA ASN A 311 3.77 7.21 -13.56
C ASN A 311 4.26 7.19 -15.01
N GLY A 312 4.55 8.35 -15.59
CA GLY A 312 5.20 8.42 -16.90
C GLY A 312 4.32 7.97 -18.07
N ASN A 313 2.99 7.95 -17.91
CA ASN A 313 2.07 7.57 -18.98
C ASN A 313 1.66 8.78 -19.82
N ARG A 314 1.29 8.54 -21.08
CA ARG A 314 1.01 9.61 -22.04
C ARG A 314 -0.27 9.38 -22.82
N ALA A 315 -1.14 10.38 -22.84
CA ALA A 315 -2.26 10.50 -23.77
C ALA A 315 -2.06 11.73 -24.66
N SER A 316 -2.50 11.73 -25.91
CA SER A 316 -2.41 12.96 -26.72
C SER A 316 -3.53 13.97 -26.44
N HIS A 317 -4.63 13.59 -25.78
CA HIS A 317 -5.79 14.48 -25.58
C HIS A 317 -6.07 14.76 -24.10
N GLU A 318 -6.65 13.81 -23.35
CA GLU A 318 -7.08 14.02 -21.97
C GLU A 318 -6.70 12.84 -21.07
N GLY A 319 -6.42 13.11 -19.79
CA GLY A 319 -6.17 12.05 -18.79
C GLY A 319 -4.90 11.29 -19.09
N GLY A 320 -3.74 11.94 -18.94
CA GLY A 320 -2.44 11.32 -19.22
C GLY A 320 -2.23 10.05 -18.40
N GLY A 321 -2.65 10.03 -17.14
CA GLY A 321 -2.76 8.83 -16.33
C GLY A 321 -4.11 8.15 -16.55
N ILE A 322 -5.16 8.73 -15.98
CA ILE A 322 -6.52 8.17 -15.96
C ILE A 322 -7.50 9.07 -16.70
N TYR A 323 -8.33 8.46 -17.55
CA TYR A 323 -9.56 9.08 -18.04
C TYR A 323 -10.77 8.29 -17.54
N ASN A 324 -11.58 8.91 -16.69
CA ASN A 324 -12.79 8.37 -16.10
C ASN A 324 -14.01 9.04 -16.73
N VAL A 325 -14.98 8.25 -17.17
CA VAL A 325 -16.20 8.76 -17.79
C VAL A 325 -17.40 7.92 -17.39
N GLN A 326 -18.47 8.58 -16.93
CA GLN A 326 -19.73 7.94 -16.52
C GLN A 326 -19.54 6.76 -15.55
N SER A 327 -18.56 6.86 -14.64
CA SER A 327 -18.22 5.80 -13.70
C SER A 327 -17.88 6.37 -12.32
N THR A 328 -17.82 5.51 -11.30
CA THR A 328 -17.34 5.87 -9.96
C THR A 328 -16.39 4.80 -9.43
N PHE A 329 -15.23 5.21 -8.89
CA PHE A 329 -14.27 4.31 -8.27
C PHE A 329 -13.48 4.99 -7.15
N SER A 330 -12.84 4.21 -6.28
CA SER A 330 -11.92 4.71 -5.26
C SER A 330 -10.46 4.53 -5.65
N LEU A 331 -9.62 5.47 -5.23
CA LEU A 331 -8.19 5.48 -5.43
C LEU A 331 -7.54 5.78 -4.08
N ASP A 332 -7.02 4.73 -3.45
CA ASP A 332 -6.56 4.76 -2.07
C ASP A 332 -5.09 4.33 -2.00
N ASN A 333 -4.31 4.91 -1.08
CA ASN A 333 -2.88 4.59 -0.90
C ASN A 333 -2.08 4.64 -2.21
N SER A 334 -2.39 5.54 -3.12
CA SER A 334 -1.89 5.47 -4.51
C SER A 334 -1.05 6.67 -4.90
N ILE A 335 -0.23 6.52 -5.93
CA ILE A 335 0.55 7.61 -6.52
C ILE A 335 0.13 7.82 -7.97
N VAL A 336 -0.32 9.04 -8.31
CA VAL A 336 -0.56 9.46 -9.70
C VAL A 336 0.33 10.65 -9.99
N TRP A 337 1.44 10.39 -10.68
CA TRP A 337 2.52 11.36 -10.75
C TRP A 337 3.21 11.38 -12.10
N ASN A 338 3.38 12.60 -12.63
CA ASN A 338 4.17 12.86 -13.82
C ASN A 338 3.64 12.09 -15.03
N ASN A 339 2.34 12.18 -15.27
CA ASN A 339 1.72 11.75 -16.51
C ASN A 339 1.54 12.95 -17.46
N GLU A 340 1.26 12.71 -18.74
CA GLU A 340 1.16 13.78 -19.74
C GLU A 340 -0.07 13.64 -20.64
N ALA A 341 -0.77 14.76 -20.82
CA ALA A 341 -1.79 14.98 -21.82
C ALA A 341 -1.89 16.48 -22.17
N ASN A 342 -2.57 16.80 -23.28
CA ASN A 342 -2.85 18.20 -23.64
C ASN A 342 -3.75 18.88 -22.59
N PHE A 343 -4.69 18.12 -22.01
CA PHE A 343 -5.58 18.58 -20.95
C PHE A 343 -5.64 17.52 -19.85
N TYR A 344 -5.73 17.94 -18.58
CA TYR A 344 -5.90 17.04 -17.44
C TYR A 344 -4.84 15.93 -17.39
N LYS A 345 -3.61 16.30 -17.01
CA LYS A 345 -2.43 15.44 -17.16
C LYS A 345 -2.50 14.17 -16.32
N GLU A 346 -2.95 14.27 -15.07
CA GLU A 346 -2.98 13.12 -14.16
C GLU A 346 -4.30 12.36 -14.27
N ILE A 347 -5.42 13.01 -13.92
CA ILE A 347 -6.76 12.41 -13.90
C ILE A 347 -7.75 13.35 -14.59
N ARG A 348 -8.65 12.79 -15.39
CA ARG A 348 -9.82 13.47 -15.95
C ARG A 348 -11.10 12.75 -15.56
N ASN A 349 -12.05 13.47 -14.94
CA ASN A 349 -13.40 12.98 -14.68
C ASN A 349 -14.45 13.63 -15.60
N GLU A 350 -15.20 12.84 -16.38
CA GLU A 350 -16.30 13.28 -17.25
C GLU A 350 -17.64 12.66 -16.86
N ASN A 351 -18.50 13.46 -16.22
CA ASN A 351 -19.75 12.96 -15.63
C ASN A 351 -19.49 11.73 -14.74
N SER A 352 -18.38 11.77 -13.99
CA SER A 352 -17.82 10.66 -13.23
C SER A 352 -17.26 11.16 -11.91
N VAL A 353 -16.96 10.22 -11.02
CA VAL A 353 -16.34 10.52 -9.72
C VAL A 353 -15.16 9.58 -9.50
N THR A 354 -14.03 10.15 -9.08
CA THR A 354 -12.93 9.40 -8.48
C THR A 354 -12.82 9.86 -7.04
N ASN A 355 -13.00 8.95 -6.08
CA ASN A 355 -12.82 9.27 -4.67
C ASN A 355 -11.38 8.97 -4.30
N ILE A 356 -10.62 9.98 -3.89
CA ILE A 356 -9.16 9.86 -3.69
C ILE A 356 -8.86 10.07 -2.22
N SER A 357 -8.21 9.11 -1.57
CA SER A 357 -7.78 9.24 -0.19
C SER A 357 -6.38 8.67 0.01
N TYR A 358 -5.64 9.20 1.00
CA TYR A 358 -4.29 8.73 1.34
C TYR A 358 -3.40 8.56 0.10
N SER A 359 -3.46 9.48 -0.85
CA SER A 359 -2.80 9.34 -2.15
C SER A 359 -1.95 10.56 -2.50
N THR A 360 -0.87 10.33 -3.25
CA THR A 360 -0.03 11.40 -3.79
C THR A 360 -0.43 11.69 -5.23
N VAL A 361 -0.97 12.88 -5.50
CA VAL A 361 -1.41 13.28 -6.84
C VAL A 361 -0.75 14.60 -7.23
N LYS A 362 -0.10 14.63 -8.39
CA LYS A 362 0.56 15.83 -8.90
C LYS A 362 -0.46 16.92 -9.23
N ASP A 363 -0.11 18.16 -8.91
CA ASP A 363 -0.92 19.37 -9.12
C ASP A 363 -2.28 19.35 -8.36
N ALA A 364 -2.46 18.47 -7.36
CA ALA A 364 -3.75 18.29 -6.69
C ALA A 364 -4.21 19.46 -5.83
N TYR A 365 -3.28 20.26 -5.31
CA TYR A 365 -3.55 21.49 -4.57
C TYR A 365 -2.93 22.69 -5.28
N ALA A 366 -2.84 22.66 -6.62
CA ALA A 366 -2.34 23.79 -7.42
C ALA A 366 -3.23 25.03 -7.22
N GLY A 367 -2.84 25.92 -6.29
CA GLY A 367 -3.65 27.06 -5.83
C GLY A 367 -3.98 27.07 -4.34
N GLY A 368 -3.50 26.08 -3.58
CA GLY A 368 -3.66 25.95 -2.13
C GLY A 368 -4.93 25.22 -1.68
N THR A 369 -5.75 24.74 -2.62
CA THR A 369 -6.99 23.98 -2.36
C THR A 369 -7.12 22.84 -3.37
N TRP A 370 -7.83 21.78 -2.98
CA TRP A 370 -8.06 20.61 -3.83
C TRP A 370 -8.64 20.95 -5.22
N ASP A 371 -8.05 20.40 -6.27
CA ASP A 371 -8.58 20.49 -7.63
C ASP A 371 -9.74 19.51 -7.83
N SER A 372 -10.96 20.04 -7.79
CA SER A 372 -12.19 19.27 -8.03
C SER A 372 -12.25 18.57 -9.39
N ASN A 373 -11.42 18.92 -10.38
CA ASN A 373 -11.36 18.19 -11.65
C ASN A 373 -10.76 16.78 -11.49
N LEU A 374 -9.93 16.57 -10.46
CA LEU A 374 -9.33 15.27 -10.15
C LEU A 374 -10.33 14.31 -9.51
N GLY A 375 -11.36 14.83 -8.84
CA GLY A 375 -12.39 14.04 -8.16
C GLY A 375 -12.74 14.59 -6.77
N THR A 376 -13.18 13.69 -5.89
CA THR A 376 -13.53 14.00 -4.50
C THR A 376 -12.31 13.80 -3.60
N ASP A 377 -12.00 14.81 -2.77
CA ASP A 377 -11.01 14.68 -1.70
C ASP A 377 -11.58 13.87 -0.53
N GLY A 378 -11.12 12.62 -0.38
CA GLY A 378 -11.40 11.76 0.76
C GLY A 378 -10.52 12.05 1.98
N GLY A 379 -9.55 12.97 1.87
CA GLY A 379 -8.63 13.37 2.92
C GLY A 379 -7.28 12.65 2.87
N ASN A 380 -6.30 13.26 3.56
CA ASN A 380 -4.93 12.78 3.70
C ASN A 380 -4.16 12.61 2.38
N ASN A 381 -4.55 13.36 1.34
CA ASN A 381 -3.83 13.38 0.07
C ASN A 381 -2.63 14.32 0.12
N LEU A 382 -1.62 14.01 -0.69
CA LEU A 382 -0.37 14.76 -0.79
C LEU A 382 -0.17 15.33 -2.21
N GLU A 383 0.32 16.56 -2.29
CA GLU A 383 0.94 17.10 -3.51
C GLU A 383 2.42 17.34 -3.21
N SER A 384 3.21 16.28 -3.26
CA SER A 384 4.65 16.34 -3.06
C SER A 384 5.34 15.30 -3.91
N ASN A 385 6.53 15.62 -4.42
CA ASN A 385 7.26 14.70 -5.28
C ASN A 385 7.51 13.37 -4.54
N PRO A 386 7.06 12.22 -5.08
CA PRO A 386 7.22 10.91 -4.44
C PRO A 386 8.67 10.42 -4.43
N LEU A 387 9.62 11.11 -5.07
CA LEU A 387 11.05 10.75 -5.08
C LEU A 387 11.28 9.30 -5.54
N PHE A 388 10.80 8.97 -6.73
CA PHE A 388 11.07 7.67 -7.35
C PHE A 388 12.58 7.46 -7.60
N ALA A 389 13.03 6.21 -7.46
CA ALA A 389 14.42 5.82 -7.74
C ALA A 389 14.85 6.19 -9.16
N ASN A 390 13.94 6.05 -10.13
CA ASN A 390 14.09 6.55 -11.49
C ASN A 390 12.72 6.99 -12.03
N ASP A 391 12.42 8.29 -11.90
CA ASP A 391 11.20 8.89 -12.46
C ASP A 391 11.21 8.87 -13.99
N LEU A 392 10.05 8.60 -14.59
CA LEU A 392 9.89 8.48 -16.03
C LEU A 392 9.44 9.78 -16.68
N SER A 393 10.07 10.14 -17.80
CA SER A 393 9.52 11.15 -18.69
C SER A 393 8.37 10.57 -19.55
N PRO A 394 7.15 11.11 -19.49
CA PRO A 394 6.03 10.65 -20.34
C PRO A 394 6.30 10.73 -21.84
N LEU A 395 7.19 11.63 -22.26
CA LEU A 395 7.56 11.78 -23.67
C LEU A 395 8.22 10.52 -24.22
N SER A 396 8.83 9.71 -23.36
CA SER A 396 9.43 8.43 -23.73
C SER A 396 8.41 7.31 -23.90
N ALA A 397 7.14 7.50 -23.50
CA ALA A 397 6.11 6.47 -23.67
C ALA A 397 5.79 6.22 -25.17
N PRO A 398 5.70 4.93 -25.61
CA PRO A 398 5.80 3.74 -24.77
C PRO A 398 7.25 3.37 -24.38
N THR A 399 7.49 2.99 -23.13
CA THR A 399 8.84 2.60 -22.65
C THR A 399 8.81 1.56 -21.53
N LEU A 400 9.84 0.70 -21.47
CA LEU A 400 10.08 -0.25 -20.37
C LEU A 400 10.93 0.34 -19.23
N ASN A 401 11.48 1.54 -19.42
CA ASN A 401 12.34 2.19 -18.43
C ASN A 401 11.56 2.56 -17.16
N GLY A 402 12.28 3.09 -16.17
CA GLY A 402 11.72 3.62 -14.93
C GLY A 402 11.88 2.67 -13.74
N ASP A 403 11.80 3.25 -12.55
CA ASP A 403 11.83 2.54 -11.28
C ASP A 403 11.04 3.34 -10.26
N GLN A 404 9.81 2.90 -10.01
CA GLN A 404 8.84 3.59 -9.15
C GLN A 404 8.99 3.23 -7.66
N ARG A 405 10.07 2.56 -7.26
CA ARG A 405 10.38 2.38 -5.83
C ARG A 405 10.73 3.73 -5.21
N LEU A 406 10.26 3.96 -3.97
CA LEU A 406 10.50 5.20 -3.26
C LEU A 406 11.95 5.29 -2.75
N GLN A 407 12.58 6.45 -2.96
CA GLN A 407 13.86 6.77 -2.33
C GLN A 407 13.66 7.12 -0.85
N SER A 408 14.76 7.11 -0.09
CA SER A 408 14.78 7.69 1.25
C SER A 408 14.24 9.11 1.21
N LEU A 409 13.50 9.53 2.23
CA LEU A 409 12.88 10.86 2.34
C LEU A 409 11.65 11.09 1.45
N SER A 410 11.16 10.05 0.76
CA SER A 410 9.90 10.18 0.03
C SER A 410 8.76 10.58 0.98
N PRO A 411 7.95 11.59 0.63
CA PRO A 411 6.76 11.93 1.40
C PRO A 411 5.64 10.92 1.27
N ALA A 412 5.73 10.01 0.30
CA ALA A 412 4.80 8.91 0.13
C ALA A 412 5.14 7.70 1.04
N ALA A 413 6.32 7.68 1.66
CA ALA A 413 6.72 6.60 2.56
C ALA A 413 6.06 6.73 3.95
N ASP A 414 5.60 5.62 4.51
CA ASP A 414 4.86 5.54 5.79
C ASP A 414 3.67 6.52 5.87
N ALA A 415 3.02 6.82 4.73
CA ALA A 415 2.02 7.89 4.64
C ALA A 415 0.60 7.41 4.30
N GLY A 416 0.43 6.13 3.97
CA GLY A 416 -0.85 5.53 3.63
C GLY A 416 -1.68 5.08 4.84
N ASP A 417 -2.85 4.53 4.55
CA ASP A 417 -3.76 3.92 5.51
C ASP A 417 -3.65 2.38 5.50
N ASN A 418 -3.21 1.81 6.61
CA ASN A 418 -3.10 0.37 6.79
C ASN A 418 -4.44 -0.35 6.65
N SER A 419 -5.57 0.32 6.93
CA SER A 419 -6.90 -0.29 6.93
C SER A 419 -7.43 -0.57 5.52
N ALA A 420 -6.95 0.17 4.52
CA ALA A 420 -7.31 -0.03 3.12
C ALA A 420 -6.54 -1.18 2.46
N ASN A 421 -5.46 -1.66 3.08
CA ASN A 421 -4.63 -2.73 2.54
C ASN A 421 -5.21 -4.12 2.84
N THR A 422 -5.33 -4.95 1.80
CA THR A 422 -5.80 -6.34 1.91
C THR A 422 -4.74 -7.37 1.53
N SER A 423 -3.59 -6.93 1.00
CA SER A 423 -2.48 -7.78 0.57
C SER A 423 -1.36 -7.84 1.61
N ASN A 424 -0.68 -8.99 1.68
CA ASN A 424 0.57 -9.13 2.43
C ASN A 424 1.81 -8.96 1.53
N SER A 425 1.62 -8.83 0.22
CA SER A 425 2.66 -8.64 -0.80
C SER A 425 2.59 -7.23 -1.41
N ASP A 426 3.63 -6.88 -2.17
CA ASP A 426 3.67 -5.68 -3.02
C ASP A 426 3.96 -6.10 -4.48
N ALA A 427 4.06 -5.15 -5.42
CA ALA A 427 4.24 -5.41 -6.85
C ALA A 427 5.50 -6.23 -7.23
N VAL A 428 6.43 -6.49 -6.29
CA VAL A 428 7.59 -7.39 -6.45
C VAL A 428 7.71 -8.42 -5.33
N ASN A 429 6.60 -8.74 -4.66
CA ASN A 429 6.53 -9.66 -3.53
C ASN A 429 7.49 -9.29 -2.38
N GLY A 430 7.73 -8.00 -2.19
CA GLY A 430 8.59 -7.46 -1.15
C GLY A 430 7.98 -7.55 0.25
N GLY A 431 6.68 -7.81 0.37
CA GLY A 431 5.94 -7.87 1.63
C GLY A 431 5.44 -6.51 2.11
N ARG A 432 4.25 -6.52 2.74
CA ARG A 432 3.61 -5.37 3.41
C ARG A 432 3.20 -5.77 4.83
N ILE A 433 3.23 -4.89 5.83
CA ILE A 433 3.65 -3.48 5.88
C ILE A 433 5.07 -3.39 6.48
N LYS A 434 5.95 -2.54 5.94
CA LYS A 434 7.34 -2.36 6.38
C LYS A 434 7.54 -0.99 7.02
N GLY A 435 7.04 -0.84 8.23
CA GLY A 435 7.17 0.42 8.95
C GLY A 435 6.03 0.58 9.93
N ALA A 436 5.66 1.84 10.17
CA ALA A 436 4.49 2.13 10.98
C ALA A 436 3.21 2.18 10.13
N ALA A 437 3.33 2.62 8.89
CA ALA A 437 2.23 2.70 7.96
C ALA A 437 2.64 2.22 6.57
N ILE A 438 1.67 1.79 5.78
CA ILE A 438 1.88 1.40 4.40
C ILE A 438 2.37 2.60 3.58
N ASP A 439 3.29 2.38 2.65
CA ASP A 439 3.68 3.39 1.68
C ASP A 439 2.53 3.65 0.70
N MET A 440 2.36 4.90 0.27
CA MET A 440 1.52 5.17 -0.88
C MET A 440 2.20 4.64 -2.14
N GLY A 441 1.45 3.99 -3.01
CA GLY A 441 1.89 3.38 -4.26
C GLY A 441 2.11 1.87 -4.16
N ALA A 442 2.55 1.29 -5.28
CA ALA A 442 2.61 -0.17 -5.47
C ALA A 442 3.81 -0.89 -4.84
N TYR A 443 4.75 -0.14 -4.26
CA TYR A 443 5.93 -0.70 -3.61
C TYR A 443 5.96 -0.33 -2.15
N GLU A 444 6.41 -1.26 -1.31
CA GLU A 444 6.69 -1.01 0.09
C GLU A 444 8.20 -0.87 0.30
N SER A 445 8.62 0.31 0.75
CA SER A 445 10.01 0.61 1.10
C SER A 445 10.32 0.19 2.54
N ALA A 446 11.57 -0.16 2.83
CA ALA A 446 12.01 -0.49 4.18
C ALA A 446 12.49 0.74 4.97
N HIS A 447 12.12 1.96 4.54
CA HIS A 447 12.59 3.18 5.18
C HIS A 447 11.77 3.42 6.44
N VAL A 448 12.41 3.40 7.61
CA VAL A 448 11.71 3.61 8.89
C VAL A 448 12.29 4.81 9.65
N ALA A 449 11.43 5.57 10.32
CA ALA A 449 11.85 6.63 11.24
C ALA A 449 12.33 6.01 12.57
N GLN A 450 13.48 6.47 13.08
CA GLN A 450 14.05 5.99 14.35
C GLN A 450 14.30 7.19 15.26
N LEU A 451 13.35 7.44 16.17
CA LEU A 451 13.40 8.60 17.05
C LEU A 451 14.11 8.32 18.38
N SER A 452 14.83 9.32 18.86
CA SER A 452 15.44 9.37 20.18
C SER A 452 15.40 10.80 20.71
N ILE A 453 15.27 10.98 22.02
CA ILE A 453 15.19 12.31 22.64
C ILE A 453 16.26 12.48 23.70
N THR A 454 16.86 13.67 23.75
CA THR A 454 17.76 14.07 24.84
C THR A 454 17.34 15.44 25.37
N LYS A 455 17.64 15.67 26.64
CA LYS A 455 17.44 16.93 27.33
C LYS A 455 18.72 17.30 28.05
N THR A 456 19.05 18.58 28.11
CA THR A 456 20.16 19.15 28.89
C THR A 456 19.69 20.44 29.57
N VAL A 457 20.34 20.78 30.68
CA VAL A 457 20.12 22.05 31.41
C VAL A 457 21.45 22.73 31.69
N ALA A 458 21.49 24.05 31.55
CA ALA A 458 22.65 24.86 31.89
C ALA A 458 22.25 26.24 32.43
N PRO A 459 22.86 26.74 33.52
CA PRO A 459 23.77 26.00 34.41
C PRO A 459 23.05 24.89 35.21
N THR A 460 23.80 23.89 35.68
CA THR A 460 23.27 22.78 36.50
C THR A 460 23.20 23.08 38.00
N VAL A 461 23.82 24.18 38.42
CA VAL A 461 23.79 24.71 39.79
C VAL A 461 23.55 26.21 39.69
N ILE A 462 22.58 26.71 40.44
CA ILE A 462 22.18 28.13 40.41
C ILE A 462 21.99 28.71 41.80
N GLU A 463 22.10 30.02 41.91
CA GLU A 463 21.59 30.76 43.07
C GLU A 463 20.06 30.91 42.99
N TYR A 464 19.44 31.17 44.14
CA TYR A 464 17.99 31.37 44.23
C TYR A 464 17.49 32.45 43.24
N GLY A 465 16.52 32.07 42.40
CA GLY A 465 15.86 32.98 41.45
C GLY A 465 16.62 33.23 40.13
N GLU A 466 17.74 32.54 39.89
CA GLU A 466 18.45 32.66 38.63
C GLU A 466 17.74 31.92 37.47
N ALA A 467 18.15 32.27 36.25
CA ALA A 467 17.63 31.66 35.03
C ALA A 467 18.51 30.49 34.59
N ILE A 468 17.85 29.47 34.05
CA ILE A 468 18.46 28.31 33.40
C ILE A 468 18.02 28.25 31.94
N THR A 469 18.79 27.51 31.14
CA THR A 469 18.46 27.19 29.76
C THR A 469 18.28 25.69 29.63
N TYR A 470 17.12 25.27 29.13
CA TYR A 470 16.90 23.91 28.70
C TYR A 470 17.16 23.79 27.19
N THR A 471 17.85 22.72 26.80
CA THR A 471 17.95 22.30 25.40
C THR A 471 17.38 20.90 25.26
N VAL A 472 16.42 20.73 24.36
CA VAL A 472 15.86 19.42 24.00
C VAL A 472 16.20 19.13 22.56
N VAL A 473 16.70 17.94 22.28
CA VAL A 473 17.02 17.47 20.93
C VAL A 473 16.20 16.21 20.66
N LEU A 474 15.29 16.29 19.69
CA LEU A 474 14.61 15.14 19.13
C LEU A 474 15.35 14.72 17.85
N ASN A 475 16.00 13.57 17.89
CA ASN A 475 16.83 13.04 16.81
C ASN A 475 16.12 11.93 16.04
N ASN A 476 16.14 12.00 14.72
CA ASN A 476 15.74 10.91 13.85
C ASN A 476 16.98 10.30 13.18
N SER A 477 17.43 9.13 13.66
CA SER A 477 18.53 8.38 13.04
C SER A 477 18.08 7.46 11.91
N GLY A 478 16.77 7.39 11.66
CA GLY A 478 16.17 6.54 10.62
C GLY A 478 16.36 7.11 9.22
N SER A 479 15.94 6.32 8.22
CA SER A 479 16.00 6.69 6.80
C SER A 479 14.67 7.25 6.24
N ALA A 480 13.61 7.28 7.06
CA ALA A 480 12.33 7.93 6.75
C ALA A 480 12.05 9.16 7.64
N TYR A 481 11.15 10.03 7.18
CA TYR A 481 10.67 11.18 7.94
C TYR A 481 9.74 10.71 9.06
N ALA A 482 9.84 11.33 10.24
CA ALA A 482 8.88 11.12 11.32
C ALA A 482 7.75 12.15 11.21
N TYR A 483 6.73 11.86 10.41
CA TYR A 483 5.58 12.74 10.24
C TYR A 483 4.69 12.79 11.49
N GLY A 484 4.21 13.98 11.86
CA GLY A 484 3.28 14.13 12.97
C GLY A 484 3.86 13.73 14.33
N ALA A 485 5.19 13.72 14.48
CA ALA A 485 5.84 13.53 15.77
C ALA A 485 5.38 14.62 16.74
N THR A 486 5.05 14.23 17.97
CA THR A 486 4.61 15.12 19.03
C THR A 486 5.68 15.19 20.12
N LEU A 487 5.80 16.34 20.79
CA LEU A 487 6.68 16.52 21.94
C LEU A 487 5.94 17.30 23.03
N THR A 488 6.09 16.84 24.27
CA THR A 488 5.56 17.50 25.47
C THR A 488 6.61 17.54 26.57
N ASP A 489 7.01 18.75 26.97
CA ASP A 489 7.89 19.05 28.10
C ASP A 489 7.04 19.65 29.23
N SER A 490 6.81 18.90 30.30
CA SER A 490 5.98 19.37 31.42
C SER A 490 6.87 20.09 32.43
N LEU A 491 6.77 21.42 32.48
CA LEU A 491 7.62 22.21 33.36
C LEU A 491 7.22 21.95 34.83
N PRO A 492 8.19 21.82 35.74
CA PRO A 492 7.89 21.76 37.18
C PRO A 492 7.21 23.04 37.66
N ALA A 493 6.42 22.94 38.75
CA ALA A 493 5.73 24.08 39.34
C ALA A 493 6.70 25.20 39.80
N ASP A 494 7.90 24.81 40.19
CA ASP A 494 8.97 25.70 40.68
C ASP A 494 9.81 26.32 39.56
N VAL A 495 9.34 26.23 38.31
CA VAL A 495 10.01 26.75 37.13
C VAL A 495 9.01 27.54 36.27
N ALA A 496 9.32 28.80 36.00
CA ALA A 496 8.55 29.64 35.09
C ALA A 496 9.21 29.72 33.71
N PHE A 497 8.44 29.55 32.64
CA PHE A 497 8.94 29.76 31.28
C PHE A 497 9.31 31.23 31.04
N ALA A 498 10.55 31.50 30.66
CA ALA A 498 11.09 32.86 30.51
C ALA A 498 11.28 33.30 29.05
N GLY A 499 11.14 32.39 28.09
CA GLY A 499 11.16 32.71 26.66
C GLY A 499 11.93 31.71 25.81
N TRP A 500 11.72 31.80 24.50
CA TRP A 500 12.40 30.96 23.52
C TRP A 500 13.76 31.54 23.14
N LEU A 501 14.78 30.67 23.07
CA LEU A 501 16.05 30.95 22.40
C LEU A 501 16.07 30.34 20.99
N GLN A 502 15.47 29.16 20.84
CA GLN A 502 15.23 28.48 19.57
C GLN A 502 13.86 27.82 19.62
N GLN A 503 12.89 28.40 18.90
CA GLN A 503 11.51 27.91 18.78
C GLN A 503 11.30 27.30 17.40
N PRO A 504 11.20 25.96 17.28
CA PRO A 504 10.77 25.33 16.03
C PRO A 504 9.37 25.78 15.62
N SER A 505 9.10 25.80 14.32
CA SER A 505 7.73 26.02 13.83
C SER A 505 6.81 24.95 14.41
N GLY A 506 5.62 25.37 14.89
CA GLY A 506 4.66 24.49 15.57
C GLY A 506 4.93 24.29 17.07
N ALA A 507 6.02 24.83 17.64
CA ALA A 507 6.29 24.74 19.07
C ALA A 507 5.58 25.88 19.82
N ALA A 508 5.03 25.60 21.00
CA ALA A 508 4.36 26.60 21.83
C ALA A 508 4.52 26.28 23.32
N TYR A 509 4.57 27.32 24.15
CA TYR A 509 4.35 27.20 25.59
C TYR A 509 2.85 27.37 25.87
N GLN A 510 2.28 26.47 26.66
CA GLN A 510 0.89 26.49 27.07
C GLN A 510 0.82 26.73 28.58
N SER A 511 0.30 27.88 29.00
CA SER A 511 0.23 28.25 30.43
C SER A 511 -0.73 27.39 31.24
N GLY A 512 -1.81 26.89 30.63
CA GLY A 512 -2.78 26.01 31.29
C GLY A 512 -2.19 24.68 31.76
N PRO A 513 -1.65 23.83 30.87
CA PRO A 513 -0.96 22.60 31.25
C PRO A 513 0.48 22.83 31.75
N HIS A 514 0.96 24.08 31.74
CA HIS A 514 2.32 24.47 32.11
C HIS A 514 3.39 23.63 31.38
N ALA A 515 3.27 23.58 30.05
CA ALA A 515 4.08 22.69 29.22
C ALA A 515 4.54 23.34 27.92
N ILE A 516 5.68 22.88 27.41
CA ILE A 516 6.08 23.09 26.02
C ILE A 516 5.50 21.97 25.17
N THR A 517 4.76 22.31 24.12
CA THR A 517 4.16 21.36 23.18
C THR A 517 4.67 21.61 21.78
N TRP A 518 4.86 20.55 21.00
CA TRP A 518 5.16 20.62 19.58
C TRP A 518 4.52 19.47 18.81
N THR A 519 4.16 19.74 17.56
CA THR A 519 3.79 18.72 16.58
C THR A 519 4.40 19.09 15.24
N GLY A 520 5.08 18.16 14.59
CA GLY A 520 5.69 18.40 13.29
C GLY A 520 6.46 17.21 12.76
N THR A 521 7.34 17.46 11.80
CA THR A 521 8.13 16.43 11.13
C THR A 521 9.60 16.51 11.56
N VAL A 522 10.20 15.37 11.93
CA VAL A 522 11.65 15.26 12.06
C VAL A 522 12.19 14.54 10.83
N THR A 523 12.91 15.27 9.97
CA THR A 523 13.47 14.72 8.73
C THR A 523 14.49 13.62 9.02
N ALA A 524 14.66 12.68 8.09
CA ALA A 524 15.53 11.53 8.32
C ALA A 524 17.00 11.95 8.44
N ALA A 525 17.74 11.26 9.31
CA ALA A 525 19.11 11.59 9.68
C ALA A 525 19.31 13.06 10.12
N GLN A 526 18.28 13.68 10.72
CA GLN A 526 18.31 15.06 11.21
C GLN A 526 17.79 15.17 12.64
N THR A 527 18.04 16.33 13.26
CA THR A 527 17.60 16.66 14.61
C THR A 527 16.69 17.88 14.60
N GLN A 528 15.69 17.87 15.48
CA GLN A 528 14.89 19.03 15.84
C GLN A 528 15.28 19.50 17.25
N THR A 529 15.82 20.72 17.34
CA THR A 529 16.28 21.31 18.61
C THR A 529 15.30 22.37 19.11
N PHE A 530 15.00 22.31 20.40
CA PHE A 530 14.20 23.26 21.17
C PHE A 530 15.07 23.85 22.26
N THR A 531 15.19 25.18 22.30
CA THR A 531 15.99 25.84 23.34
C THR A 531 15.18 26.95 23.96
N PHE A 532 15.02 26.92 25.28
CA PHE A 532 14.25 27.92 26.01
C PHE A 532 14.86 28.25 27.37
N MET A 533 14.65 29.48 27.79
CA MET A 533 14.99 29.93 29.13
C MET A 533 13.84 29.66 30.09
N ALA A 534 14.19 29.35 31.32
CA ALA A 534 13.27 29.28 32.43
C ALA A 534 13.87 29.91 33.68
N THR A 535 13.04 30.47 34.54
CA THR A 535 13.47 31.06 35.81
C THR A 535 12.98 30.19 36.95
N HIS A 536 13.85 29.93 37.92
CA HIS A 536 13.46 29.23 39.13
C HIS A 536 12.55 30.11 40.01
N THR A 537 11.47 29.53 40.51
CA THR A 537 10.45 30.21 41.33
C THR A 537 10.11 29.49 42.64
N GLY A 538 10.76 28.36 42.92
CA GLY A 538 10.59 27.56 44.13
C GLY A 538 11.43 28.06 45.31
N GLY A 539 11.83 27.14 46.19
CA GLY A 539 12.64 27.43 47.38
C GLY A 539 14.16 27.33 47.15
N PRO A 540 15.00 27.81 48.08
CA PRO A 540 16.42 27.46 48.08
C PRO A 540 16.64 25.99 48.52
N ASP A 541 17.83 25.45 48.26
CA ASP A 541 18.24 24.09 48.69
C ASP A 541 17.36 22.96 48.11
N GLU A 542 17.07 23.01 46.81
CA GLU A 542 16.25 22.01 46.12
C GLU A 542 16.87 21.53 44.81
N VAL A 543 16.49 20.31 44.41
CA VAL A 543 16.84 19.72 43.12
C VAL A 543 15.59 19.63 42.28
N ILE A 544 15.57 20.35 41.17
CA ILE A 544 14.42 20.41 40.26
C ILE A 544 14.69 19.55 39.04
N THR A 545 13.87 18.53 38.82
CA THR A 545 13.92 17.68 37.62
C THR A 545 12.82 18.07 36.64
N ASN A 546 13.18 18.33 35.40
CA ASN A 546 12.25 18.59 34.31
C ASN A 546 12.26 17.43 33.30
N THR A 547 11.07 17.00 32.86
CA THR A 547 10.89 15.83 32.00
C THR A 547 10.24 16.22 30.68
N VAL A 548 10.84 15.75 29.58
CA VAL A 548 10.30 15.83 28.23
C VAL A 548 9.98 14.45 27.70
N SER A 549 8.91 14.36 26.92
CA SER A 549 8.50 13.14 26.23
C SER A 549 8.18 13.45 24.77
N TYR A 550 8.36 12.45 23.91
CA TYR A 550 7.84 12.50 22.55
C TYR A 550 6.91 11.32 22.29
N GLY A 551 5.97 11.50 21.36
CA GLY A 551 5.10 10.45 20.85
C GLY A 551 5.10 10.45 19.33
N HIS A 552 5.28 9.27 18.75
CA HIS A 552 5.18 9.01 17.32
C HIS A 552 4.61 7.60 17.11
N ILE A 553 4.10 7.31 15.91
CA ILE A 553 3.51 6.01 15.60
C ILE A 553 4.55 4.87 15.65
N THR A 554 5.84 5.15 15.38
CA THR A 554 6.93 4.16 15.46
C THR A 554 7.45 3.95 16.87
N SER A 555 7.39 4.97 17.73
CA SER A 555 7.96 4.91 19.09
C SER A 555 7.53 6.11 19.94
N SER A 556 7.68 5.97 21.25
CA SER A 556 7.57 7.05 22.21
C SER A 556 8.63 6.86 23.29
N ASP A 557 9.23 7.94 23.78
CA ASP A 557 10.21 7.89 24.86
C ASP A 557 10.23 9.21 25.66
N SER A 558 11.00 9.25 26.74
CA SER A 558 11.19 10.42 27.58
C SER A 558 12.66 10.63 27.98
N ALA A 559 13.03 11.90 28.20
CA ALA A 559 14.30 12.31 28.77
C ALA A 559 14.05 13.30 29.91
N GLN A 560 14.91 13.29 30.91
CA GLN A 560 14.80 14.19 32.06
C GLN A 560 16.16 14.75 32.43
N GLU A 561 16.16 15.95 32.98
CA GLU A 561 17.37 16.60 33.50
C GLU A 561 17.07 17.43 34.74
N ALA A 562 18.08 17.57 35.58
CA ALA A 562 17.96 18.27 36.86
C ALA A 562 19.01 19.36 37.06
N PHE A 563 18.60 20.41 37.76
CA PHE A 563 19.52 21.43 38.28
C PHE A 563 19.33 21.56 39.80
N THR A 564 20.35 22.05 40.48
CA THR A 564 20.37 22.25 41.93
C THR A 564 20.33 23.73 42.25
N VAL A 565 19.48 24.13 43.20
CA VAL A 565 19.40 25.48 43.73
C VAL A 565 20.18 25.51 45.04
N LEU A 566 21.12 26.44 45.15
CA LEU A 566 21.93 26.58 46.36
C LEU A 566 21.10 27.05 47.56
N PRO A 567 21.49 26.67 48.80
CA PRO A 567 20.89 27.22 50.01
C PRO A 567 21.12 28.73 50.09
N LEU A 568 20.20 29.46 50.74
CA LEU A 568 20.44 30.87 51.03
C LEU A 568 21.66 31.02 51.95
N PRO A 569 22.51 32.05 51.74
CA PRO A 569 23.63 32.31 52.63
C PRO A 569 23.12 32.54 54.06
N THR A 570 23.68 31.79 55.01
CA THR A 570 23.43 32.00 56.43
C THR A 570 24.04 33.33 56.87
N VAL A 571 23.21 34.19 57.46
CA VAL A 571 23.65 35.40 58.15
C VAL A 571 23.96 35.02 59.58
N ASP A 572 25.24 35.03 59.95
CA ASP A 572 25.64 34.93 61.35
C ASP A 572 25.77 36.34 61.92
N LEU A 573 24.95 36.64 62.93
CA LEU A 573 25.02 37.89 63.68
C LEU A 573 26.00 37.69 64.83
N ALA A 574 27.28 37.93 64.56
CA ALA A 574 28.29 37.90 65.61
C ALA A 574 28.14 39.13 66.53
N ASP A 575 28.40 38.89 67.83
CA ASP A 575 28.24 39.75 69.00
C ASP A 575 28.06 41.26 68.77
N VAL A 576 27.02 41.81 69.39
CA VAL A 576 26.86 43.25 69.58
C VAL A 576 27.90 43.71 70.59
N THR A 577 28.87 44.49 70.14
CA THR A 577 29.81 45.17 71.04
C THR A 577 29.21 46.52 71.42
N VAL A 578 28.95 46.73 72.71
CA VAL A 578 28.44 47.99 73.25
C VAL A 578 29.60 48.73 73.93
N ASP A 579 29.87 49.95 73.48
CA ASP A 579 30.77 50.87 74.15
C ASP A 579 29.95 51.85 75.01
N GLU A 580 29.85 51.55 76.30
CA GLU A 580 29.12 52.39 77.25
C GLU A 580 29.76 53.78 77.46
N ALA A 581 31.06 53.94 77.16
CA ALA A 581 31.73 55.23 77.30
C ALA A 581 31.34 56.23 76.20
N THR A 582 30.91 55.74 75.03
CA THR A 582 30.49 56.55 73.88
C THR A 582 29.01 56.44 73.53
N ALA A 583 28.26 55.60 74.23
CA ALA A 583 26.85 55.25 73.94
C ALA A 583 26.66 54.75 72.49
N SER A 584 27.59 53.92 72.01
CA SER A 584 27.53 53.33 70.67
C SER A 584 27.52 51.80 70.72
N ALA A 585 26.87 51.19 69.73
CA ALA A 585 26.88 49.74 69.55
C ALA A 585 27.31 49.42 68.11
N THR A 586 28.21 48.45 67.95
CA THR A 586 28.65 47.95 66.65
C THR A 586 28.18 46.51 66.47
N LEU A 587 27.41 46.27 65.41
CA LEU A 587 26.98 44.94 64.99
C LEU A 587 27.91 44.47 63.87
N THR A 588 28.53 43.31 64.04
CA THR A 588 29.35 42.69 62.99
C THR A 588 28.52 41.65 62.27
N VAL A 589 28.26 41.86 60.97
CA VAL A 589 27.51 40.91 60.14
C VAL A 589 28.49 40.15 59.26
N SER A 590 28.57 38.84 59.44
CA SER A 590 29.35 37.95 58.58
C SER A 590 28.41 37.09 57.73
N LEU A 591 28.64 37.12 56.41
CA LEU A 591 28.00 36.24 55.45
C LEU A 591 28.93 35.06 55.20
N SER A 592 28.49 33.84 55.49
CA SER A 592 29.21 32.62 55.08
C SER A 592 28.38 31.88 54.04
N ALA A 593 28.94 31.64 52.85
CA ALA A 593 28.40 30.66 51.94
C ALA A 593 28.62 29.27 52.57
N THR A 594 27.53 28.54 52.83
CA THR A 594 27.62 27.12 53.14
C THR A 594 28.14 26.41 51.89
N THR A 595 29.36 25.88 51.97
CA THR A 595 30.05 25.17 50.88
C THR A 595 29.36 23.90 50.47
#